data_AF-A0A7J7Z030-F1
#
_entry.id   AF-A0A7J7Z030-F1
#
_cell.length_a   1.000
_cell.length_b   1.000
_cell.length_c   1.000
_cell.angle_alpha   90.00
_cell.angle_beta   90.00
_cell.angle_gamma   90.00
#
_symmetry.space_group_name_H-M   'P 1'
#
loop_
_entity.id
_entity.type
_entity.pdbx_description
1 polymer ?
#
loop_
_entity_poly.entity_id
_entity_poly.type
_entity_poly.pdbx_seq_one_letter_code
_entity_poly.pdbx_strand_id
1 'polypeptide(L)'
;MDSDEEMECEDADSMDELEEQDAEEEEAGGGAPPGAISIKDCLFCSHHSSSLMKNVAHMTKVHSFFIPDIEYLSDLKGLIQYLGEKVGVGKICLWCNEKGKSFYSTEAVQAHMNDKSHCKLFTDGDAALEFADFYDFRSSYPDHKGREEPDETEELPSEKTLDYDDETMELILPSGARVGHRSLMRYYKQRFGLSRAVTVAKNQKAVGRVLQQYRALGWTGSTGAALMNKRDMQYVQRMKSKWLLKTGMKNNATKQMHFRAQVMF
;
A
#
# COMPACT_ATOMS: atom_id res chain seq x y z
N MET A 1 22.24 -43.43 -27.85
CA MET A 1 21.99 -43.27 -26.41
C MET A 1 20.95 -42.19 -26.32
N ASP A 2 19.72 -42.61 -26.58
CA ASP A 2 18.48 -41.84 -26.47
C ASP A 2 18.16 -41.65 -24.99
N SER A 3 17.64 -40.48 -24.65
CA SER A 3 16.76 -40.26 -23.49
C SER A 3 16.00 -38.96 -23.72
N ASP A 4 14.91 -39.06 -24.48
CA ASP A 4 13.73 -38.19 -24.33
C ASP A 4 12.96 -38.71 -23.10
N GLU A 5 12.75 -37.86 -22.09
CA GLU A 5 11.86 -38.13 -20.97
C GLU A 5 10.52 -37.42 -21.24
N GLU A 6 9.57 -38.19 -21.79
CA GLU A 6 8.15 -37.86 -21.83
C GLU A 6 7.56 -38.03 -20.42
N MET A 7 6.97 -36.95 -19.89
CA MET A 7 6.28 -36.95 -18.61
C MET A 7 4.76 -36.97 -18.87
N GLU A 8 4.22 -38.17 -19.03
CA GLU A 8 2.80 -38.46 -18.86
C GLU A 8 2.48 -38.54 -17.36
N CYS A 9 1.44 -37.84 -16.91
CA CYS A 9 0.82 -38.12 -15.62
C CYS A 9 -0.70 -38.24 -15.81
N GLU A 10 -1.11 -39.50 -15.83
CA GLU A 10 -2.48 -40.01 -15.82
C GLU A 10 -3.17 -39.76 -14.46
N ASP A 11 -4.49 -39.62 -14.53
CA ASP A 11 -5.49 -40.03 -13.54
C ASP A 11 -5.45 -39.43 -12.11
N ALA A 12 -6.32 -38.44 -11.89
CA ALA A 12 -6.77 -37.99 -10.57
C ALA A 12 -8.30 -38.15 -10.40
N ASP A 13 -8.86 -39.27 -10.88
CA ASP A 13 -10.20 -39.73 -10.52
C ASP A 13 -10.12 -40.64 -9.29
N SER A 14 -10.11 -40.06 -8.09
CA SER A 14 -10.26 -40.84 -6.84
C SER A 14 -10.78 -39.99 -5.67
N MET A 15 -11.95 -39.36 -5.79
CA MET A 15 -12.75 -38.90 -4.64
C MET A 15 -14.24 -38.96 -5.00
N ASP A 16 -14.74 -40.17 -5.22
CA ASP A 16 -16.17 -40.46 -5.31
C ASP A 16 -16.46 -41.55 -4.28
N GLU A 17 -16.92 -41.13 -3.10
CA GLU A 17 -17.68 -41.89 -2.11
C GLU A 17 -17.85 -40.97 -0.88
N LEU A 18 -19.06 -40.94 -0.31
CA LEU A 18 -19.58 -40.08 0.80
C LEU A 18 -20.23 -38.77 0.27
N GLU A 19 -21.54 -38.56 0.21
CA GLU A 19 -22.72 -39.15 0.85
C GLU A 19 -23.94 -38.94 -0.07
N GLU A 20 -24.55 -40.02 -0.56
CA GLU A 20 -25.91 -39.99 -1.11
C GLU A 20 -26.91 -40.03 0.05
N GLN A 21 -27.50 -38.88 0.37
CA GLN A 21 -28.78 -38.80 1.08
C GLN A 21 -29.69 -37.84 0.31
N ASP A 22 -30.21 -38.34 -0.82
CA ASP A 22 -31.42 -37.79 -1.42
C ASP A 22 -32.60 -38.18 -0.52
N ALA A 23 -32.94 -37.28 0.40
CA ALA A 23 -34.26 -37.25 0.98
C ALA A 23 -35.21 -36.65 -0.05
N GLU A 24 -35.92 -37.53 -0.77
CA GLU A 24 -37.14 -37.20 -1.49
C GLU A 24 -38.19 -36.73 -0.49
N GLU A 25 -38.32 -35.42 -0.25
CA GLU A 25 -39.49 -34.86 0.44
C GLU A 25 -39.88 -33.48 -0.13
N GLU A 26 -41.14 -33.43 -0.57
CA GLU A 26 -42.01 -32.26 -0.79
C GLU A 26 -41.86 -31.44 -2.09
N GLU A 27 -42.38 -32.02 -3.19
CA GLU A 27 -43.11 -31.27 -4.22
C GLU A 27 -44.37 -30.64 -3.59
N ALA A 28 -44.21 -29.46 -2.98
CA ALA A 28 -45.31 -28.67 -2.43
C ALA A 28 -45.29 -27.23 -2.98
N GLY A 29 -46.01 -27.04 -4.09
CA GLY A 29 -46.83 -25.84 -4.29
C GLY A 29 -46.12 -24.52 -4.60
N GLY A 30 -45.54 -24.39 -5.80
CA GLY A 30 -45.11 -23.11 -6.34
C GLY A 30 -44.61 -23.24 -7.77
N GLY A 31 -45.50 -23.54 -8.72
CA GLY A 31 -45.11 -23.65 -10.12
C GLY A 31 -44.40 -22.38 -10.60
N ALA A 32 -43.15 -22.52 -11.03
CA ALA A 32 -42.36 -21.44 -11.56
C ALA A 32 -43.15 -20.70 -12.67
N PRO A 33 -43.08 -19.36 -12.74
CA PRO A 33 -43.88 -18.60 -13.69
C PRO A 33 -43.60 -19.07 -15.13
N PRO A 34 -44.62 -19.11 -16.00
CA PRO A 34 -44.48 -19.63 -17.35
C PRO A 34 -43.44 -18.80 -18.13
N GLY A 35 -42.28 -19.41 -18.38
CA GLY A 35 -41.14 -18.77 -19.05
C GLY A 35 -39.89 -18.56 -18.18
N ALA A 36 -39.93 -18.89 -16.88
CA ALA A 36 -38.74 -18.90 -16.05
C ALA A 36 -37.81 -20.06 -16.44
N ILE A 37 -36.51 -19.76 -16.49
CA ILE A 37 -35.47 -20.76 -16.71
C ILE A 37 -35.30 -21.55 -15.42
N SER A 38 -35.22 -22.89 -15.51
CA SER A 38 -35.05 -23.72 -14.32
C SER A 38 -33.66 -23.53 -13.71
N ILE A 39 -33.51 -23.82 -12.42
CA ILE A 39 -32.23 -23.73 -11.70
C ILE A 39 -31.17 -24.69 -12.29
N LYS A 40 -31.59 -25.73 -12.99
CA LYS A 40 -30.74 -26.74 -13.63
C LYS A 40 -30.33 -26.36 -15.06
N ASP A 41 -31.05 -25.45 -15.70
CA ASP A 41 -30.75 -24.95 -17.04
C ASP A 41 -29.82 -23.75 -17.01
N CYS A 42 -28.90 -23.69 -17.97
CA CYS A 42 -27.99 -22.55 -18.09
C CYS A 42 -28.75 -21.27 -18.44
N LEU A 43 -28.40 -20.16 -17.79
CA LEU A 43 -29.02 -18.86 -18.07
C LEU A 43 -28.65 -18.31 -19.46
N PHE A 44 -27.50 -18.70 -20.02
CA PHE A 44 -26.92 -18.08 -21.22
C PHE A 44 -26.93 -18.98 -22.47
N CYS A 45 -27.23 -20.27 -22.32
CA CYS A 45 -27.28 -21.22 -23.43
C CYS A 45 -28.33 -22.32 -23.17
N SER A 46 -28.52 -23.22 -24.14
CA SER A 46 -29.47 -24.34 -24.04
C SER A 46 -28.93 -25.57 -23.30
N HIS A 47 -27.89 -25.41 -22.46
CA HIS A 47 -27.30 -26.52 -21.71
C HIS A 47 -28.11 -26.84 -20.44
N HIS A 48 -28.49 -28.10 -20.27
CA HIS A 48 -29.13 -28.61 -19.07
C HIS A 48 -28.11 -29.35 -18.20
N SER A 49 -28.08 -29.04 -16.90
CA SER A 49 -27.16 -29.66 -15.93
C SER A 49 -27.92 -30.52 -14.93
N SER A 50 -27.30 -31.58 -14.41
CA SER A 50 -27.99 -32.48 -13.47
C SER A 50 -28.23 -31.86 -12.08
N SER A 51 -27.36 -30.94 -11.63
CA SER A 51 -27.43 -30.25 -10.34
C SER A 51 -27.13 -28.75 -10.47
N LEU A 52 -27.60 -27.95 -9.50
CA LEU A 52 -27.34 -26.51 -9.42
C LEU A 52 -25.82 -26.22 -9.43
N MET A 53 -25.04 -26.96 -8.64
CA MET A 53 -23.59 -26.77 -8.55
C MET A 53 -22.88 -27.03 -9.90
N LYS A 54 -23.30 -28.07 -10.64
CA LYS A 54 -22.78 -28.33 -11.99
C LYS A 54 -23.20 -27.25 -12.98
N ASN A 55 -24.41 -26.71 -12.86
CA ASN A 55 -24.87 -25.59 -13.69
C ASN A 55 -24.01 -24.33 -13.46
N VAL A 56 -23.81 -23.94 -12.21
CA VAL A 56 -22.98 -22.79 -11.86
C VAL A 56 -21.54 -23.01 -12.35
N ALA A 57 -20.98 -24.21 -12.17
CA ALA A 57 -19.64 -24.54 -12.69
C ALA A 57 -19.56 -24.43 -14.22
N HIS A 58 -20.61 -24.86 -14.95
CA HIS A 58 -20.71 -24.69 -16.40
C HIS A 58 -20.76 -23.21 -16.78
N MET A 59 -21.61 -22.42 -16.11
CA MET A 59 -21.75 -20.99 -16.35
C MET A 59 -20.43 -20.23 -16.10
N THR A 60 -19.67 -20.60 -15.06
CA THR A 60 -18.37 -20.01 -14.77
C THR A 60 -17.30 -20.43 -15.79
N LYS A 61 -17.28 -21.68 -16.25
CA LYS A 61 -16.28 -22.18 -17.21
C LYS A 61 -16.53 -21.72 -18.65
N VAL A 62 -17.76 -21.83 -19.13
CA VAL A 62 -18.11 -21.58 -20.54
C VAL A 62 -18.45 -20.12 -20.78
N HIS A 63 -19.22 -19.52 -19.86
CA HIS A 63 -19.73 -18.15 -20.02
C HIS A 63 -18.98 -17.11 -19.17
N SER A 64 -17.94 -17.53 -18.43
CA SER A 64 -17.20 -16.66 -17.50
C SER A 64 -18.10 -15.92 -16.51
N PHE A 65 -19.23 -16.53 -16.14
CA PHE A 65 -20.15 -15.97 -15.18
C PHE A 65 -19.54 -16.01 -13.78
N PHE A 66 -19.44 -14.83 -13.18
CA PHE A 66 -18.89 -14.64 -11.85
C PHE A 66 -19.96 -14.03 -10.95
N ILE A 67 -20.13 -14.64 -9.78
CA ILE A 67 -21.00 -14.16 -8.71
C ILE A 67 -20.12 -13.29 -7.80
N PRO A 68 -20.42 -11.99 -7.62
CA PRO A 68 -19.70 -11.13 -6.70
C PRO A 68 -19.80 -11.65 -5.26
N ASP A 69 -18.76 -11.43 -4.46
CA ASP A 69 -18.81 -11.57 -2.99
C ASP A 69 -19.44 -12.89 -2.47
N ILE A 70 -19.07 -14.02 -3.07
CA ILE A 70 -19.62 -15.37 -2.75
C ILE A 70 -19.50 -15.71 -1.26
N GLU A 71 -18.50 -15.17 -0.57
CA GLU A 71 -18.28 -15.35 0.88
C GLU A 71 -19.45 -14.85 1.73
N TYR A 72 -20.23 -13.89 1.23
CA TYR A 72 -21.36 -13.27 1.92
C TYR A 72 -22.71 -13.68 1.31
N LEU A 73 -22.73 -14.64 0.38
CA LEU A 73 -23.97 -15.10 -0.25
C LEU A 73 -24.65 -16.14 0.65
N SER A 74 -25.80 -15.78 1.22
CA SER A 74 -26.57 -16.66 2.12
C SER A 74 -27.45 -17.65 1.34
N ASP A 75 -28.03 -17.21 0.22
CA ASP A 75 -28.92 -18.02 -0.62
C ASP A 75 -28.52 -18.02 -2.11
N LEU A 76 -27.69 -18.99 -2.49
CA LEU A 76 -27.33 -19.23 -3.88
C LEU A 76 -28.52 -19.70 -4.73
N LYS A 77 -29.43 -20.49 -4.15
CA LYS A 77 -30.56 -21.07 -4.89
C LYS A 77 -31.55 -19.97 -5.28
N GLY A 78 -31.90 -19.10 -4.33
CA GLY A 78 -32.76 -17.94 -4.54
C GLY A 78 -32.18 -16.97 -5.56
N LEU A 79 -30.86 -16.67 -5.48
CA LEU A 79 -30.21 -15.79 -6.44
C LEU A 79 -30.32 -16.34 -7.88
N ILE A 80 -29.99 -17.62 -8.10
CA ILE A 80 -30.05 -18.22 -9.44
C ILE A 80 -31.49 -18.30 -9.95
N GLN A 81 -32.46 -18.61 -9.08
CA GLN A 81 -33.87 -18.62 -9.44
C GLN A 81 -34.33 -17.23 -9.89
N TYR A 82 -33.99 -16.19 -9.14
CA TYR A 82 -34.31 -14.80 -9.49
C TYR A 82 -33.67 -14.39 -10.83
N LEU A 83 -32.40 -14.75 -11.07
CA LEU A 83 -31.75 -14.48 -12.35
C LEU A 83 -32.40 -15.26 -13.51
N GLY A 84 -32.86 -16.48 -13.25
CA GLY A 84 -33.65 -17.29 -14.19
C GLY A 84 -34.97 -16.63 -14.57
N GLU A 85 -35.66 -16.01 -13.62
CA GLU A 85 -36.86 -15.20 -13.89
C GLU A 85 -36.52 -13.92 -14.65
N LYS A 86 -35.43 -13.25 -14.29
CA LYS A 86 -34.95 -12.01 -14.92
C LYS A 86 -34.64 -12.20 -16.41
N VAL A 87 -33.93 -13.28 -16.76
CA VAL A 87 -33.58 -13.59 -18.16
C VAL A 87 -34.75 -14.28 -18.89
N GLY A 88 -35.47 -15.19 -18.24
CA GLY A 88 -36.54 -15.97 -18.85
C GLY A 88 -37.82 -15.18 -19.08
N VAL A 89 -38.40 -14.67 -17.99
CA VAL A 89 -39.67 -13.93 -18.00
C VAL A 89 -39.44 -12.47 -18.38
N GLY A 90 -38.47 -11.83 -17.73
CA GLY A 90 -38.15 -10.43 -17.97
C GLY A 90 -37.50 -10.17 -19.33
N LYS A 91 -36.81 -11.17 -19.91
CA LYS A 91 -36.06 -11.06 -21.17
C LYS A 91 -35.11 -9.86 -21.17
N ILE A 92 -34.53 -9.59 -20.01
CA ILE A 92 -33.61 -8.48 -19.79
C ILE A 92 -32.19 -9.01 -19.57
N CYS A 93 -31.23 -8.26 -20.10
CA CYS A 93 -29.82 -8.57 -19.93
C CYS A 93 -29.35 -8.14 -18.53
N LEU A 94 -28.69 -9.05 -17.81
CA LEU A 94 -28.17 -8.84 -16.46
C LEU A 94 -27.14 -7.71 -16.31
N TRP A 95 -26.53 -7.28 -17.42
CA TRP A 95 -25.56 -6.20 -17.43
C TRP A 95 -26.14 -4.87 -17.91
N CYS A 96 -26.99 -4.89 -18.94
CA CYS A 96 -27.58 -3.67 -19.49
C CYS A 96 -28.74 -3.14 -18.66
N ASN A 97 -29.41 -4.00 -17.88
CA ASN A 97 -30.67 -3.70 -17.20
C ASN A 97 -31.61 -2.91 -18.13
N GLU A 98 -32.03 -1.72 -17.72
CA GLU A 98 -32.94 -0.85 -18.47
C GLU A 98 -32.25 0.06 -19.50
N LYS A 99 -30.93 0.21 -19.44
CA LYS A 99 -30.17 1.03 -20.40
C LYS A 99 -30.02 0.35 -21.76
N GLY A 100 -30.43 -0.92 -21.85
CA GLY A 100 -30.31 -1.78 -23.02
C GLY A 100 -31.54 -1.82 -23.92
N LYS A 101 -31.44 -2.65 -24.96
CA LYS A 101 -32.59 -3.02 -25.80
C LYS A 101 -33.47 -3.99 -25.00
N SER A 102 -34.78 -3.83 -25.04
CA SER A 102 -35.71 -4.88 -24.61
C SER A 102 -35.72 -6.01 -25.64
N PHE A 103 -35.73 -7.26 -25.19
CA PHE A 103 -35.78 -8.44 -26.05
C PHE A 103 -37.16 -9.09 -26.03
N TYR A 104 -37.56 -9.66 -27.16
CA TYR A 104 -38.88 -10.31 -27.31
C TYR A 104 -38.83 -11.83 -27.10
N SER A 105 -37.65 -12.45 -27.15
CA SER A 105 -37.42 -13.88 -26.89
C SER A 105 -36.24 -14.10 -25.95
N THR A 106 -36.24 -15.24 -25.26
CA THR A 106 -35.14 -15.69 -24.38
C THR A 106 -33.88 -15.98 -25.19
N GLU A 107 -34.02 -16.58 -26.37
CA GLU A 107 -32.91 -16.81 -27.29
C GLU A 107 -32.24 -15.50 -27.73
N ALA A 108 -33.01 -14.43 -27.97
CA ALA A 108 -32.44 -13.14 -28.36
C ALA A 108 -31.64 -12.48 -27.23
N VAL A 109 -32.09 -12.59 -25.98
CA VAL A 109 -31.32 -12.07 -24.84
C VAL A 109 -30.07 -12.92 -24.58
N GLN A 110 -30.16 -14.25 -24.70
CA GLN A 110 -29.01 -15.14 -24.57
C GLN A 110 -27.95 -14.89 -25.65
N ALA A 111 -28.37 -14.76 -26.91
CA ALA A 111 -27.48 -14.38 -28.02
C ALA A 111 -26.81 -13.02 -27.76
N HIS A 112 -27.58 -12.02 -27.34
CA HIS A 112 -27.03 -10.72 -26.96
C HIS A 112 -25.98 -10.80 -25.84
N MET A 113 -26.26 -11.60 -24.81
CA MET A 113 -25.36 -11.76 -23.68
C MET A 113 -24.06 -12.45 -24.08
N ASN A 114 -24.12 -13.45 -24.95
CA ASN A 114 -22.93 -14.13 -25.48
C ASN A 114 -22.14 -13.23 -26.44
N ASP A 115 -22.81 -12.58 -27.41
CA ASP A 115 -22.17 -11.74 -28.43
C ASP A 115 -21.45 -10.53 -27.83
N LYS A 116 -22.02 -9.94 -26.78
CA LYS A 116 -21.45 -8.78 -26.09
C LYS A 116 -20.66 -9.16 -24.83
N SER A 117 -20.55 -10.44 -24.49
CA SER A 117 -19.97 -10.91 -23.24
C SER A 117 -20.60 -10.28 -21.97
N HIS A 118 -21.90 -10.02 -22.01
CA HIS A 118 -22.70 -9.52 -20.88
C HIS A 118 -23.18 -10.65 -19.95
N CYS A 119 -22.43 -11.75 -19.87
CA CYS A 119 -22.66 -12.86 -18.94
C CYS A 119 -22.10 -12.55 -17.54
N LYS A 120 -22.29 -11.31 -17.06
CA LYS A 120 -21.81 -10.83 -15.76
C LYS A 120 -22.93 -10.10 -15.05
N LEU A 121 -22.93 -10.18 -13.73
CA LEU A 121 -23.91 -9.47 -12.91
C LEU A 121 -23.45 -8.01 -12.73
N PHE A 122 -24.33 -7.06 -13.03
CA PHE A 122 -24.06 -5.64 -12.77
C PHE A 122 -24.49 -5.29 -11.34
N THR A 123 -23.51 -5.00 -10.48
CA THR A 123 -23.72 -4.66 -9.07
C THR A 123 -23.30 -3.23 -8.73
N ASP A 124 -23.03 -2.38 -9.73
CA ASP A 124 -22.67 -0.99 -9.45
C ASP A 124 -23.91 -0.12 -9.20
N GLY A 125 -23.90 0.67 -8.13
CA GLY A 125 -24.96 1.61 -7.78
C GLY A 125 -26.25 0.94 -7.34
N ASP A 126 -27.40 1.50 -7.74
CA ASP A 126 -28.73 1.07 -7.30
C ASP A 126 -29.07 -0.39 -7.67
N ALA A 127 -28.39 -0.97 -8.67
CA ALA A 127 -28.60 -2.35 -9.06
C ALA A 127 -28.18 -3.35 -7.97
N ALA A 128 -27.25 -2.98 -7.07
CA ALA A 128 -26.88 -3.83 -5.93
C ALA A 128 -28.05 -4.05 -4.96
N LEU A 129 -28.94 -3.05 -4.82
CA LEU A 129 -30.07 -3.12 -3.90
C LEU A 129 -31.09 -4.18 -4.30
N GLU A 130 -31.23 -4.45 -5.60
CA GLU A 130 -32.13 -5.51 -6.09
C GLU A 130 -31.72 -6.91 -5.62
N PHE A 131 -30.44 -7.11 -5.34
CA PHE A 131 -29.89 -8.41 -4.92
C PHE A 131 -29.61 -8.47 -3.42
N ALA A 132 -29.84 -7.39 -2.66
CA ALA A 132 -29.44 -7.28 -1.26
C ALA A 132 -30.04 -8.37 -0.37
N ASP A 133 -31.26 -8.83 -0.67
CA ASP A 133 -31.94 -9.86 0.11
C ASP A 133 -31.23 -11.23 0.10
N PHE A 134 -30.38 -11.49 -0.90
CA PHE A 134 -29.63 -12.75 -1.04
C PHE A 134 -28.25 -12.72 -0.38
N TYR A 135 -27.80 -11.56 0.10
CA TYR A 135 -26.47 -11.38 0.69
C TYR A 135 -26.57 -10.99 2.16
N ASP A 136 -25.69 -11.57 2.96
CA ASP A 136 -25.52 -11.21 4.37
C ASP A 136 -24.12 -10.60 4.61
N PHE A 137 -24.05 -9.27 4.57
CA PHE A 137 -22.82 -8.52 4.83
C PHE A 137 -22.55 -8.26 6.31
N ARG A 138 -23.39 -8.75 7.24
CA ARG A 138 -23.26 -8.48 8.68
C ARG A 138 -21.86 -8.78 9.21
N SER A 139 -21.25 -9.86 8.75
CA SER A 139 -19.90 -10.29 9.16
C SER A 139 -18.76 -9.37 8.68
N SER A 140 -19.00 -8.55 7.66
CA SER A 140 -18.00 -7.63 7.10
C SER A 140 -17.83 -6.35 7.91
N TYR A 141 -18.83 -5.98 8.72
CA TYR A 141 -18.77 -4.77 9.53
C TYR A 141 -17.88 -4.98 10.76
N PRO A 142 -16.86 -4.12 10.99
CA PRO A 142 -15.97 -4.20 12.15
C PRO A 142 -16.70 -4.24 13.50
N ASP A 143 -17.90 -3.62 13.54
CA ASP A 143 -18.72 -3.45 14.74
C ASP A 143 -19.61 -4.68 15.06
N HIS A 144 -19.67 -5.69 14.18
CA HIS A 144 -20.54 -6.86 14.35
C HIS A 144 -20.21 -7.69 15.61
N LYS A 145 -18.97 -7.65 16.10
CA LYS A 145 -18.55 -8.45 17.26
C LYS A 145 -18.97 -7.85 18.61
N GLY A 146 -19.62 -6.69 18.63
CA GLY A 146 -19.95 -5.95 19.87
C GLY A 146 -21.43 -5.68 20.13
N ARG A 147 -22.35 -6.02 19.22
CA ARG A 147 -23.77 -5.67 19.33
C ARG A 147 -24.65 -6.92 19.23
N GLU A 148 -25.01 -7.48 20.38
CA GLU A 148 -26.17 -8.37 20.47
C GLU A 148 -27.43 -7.49 20.42
N GLU A 149 -28.38 -7.87 19.54
CA GLU A 149 -29.70 -7.27 19.30
C GLU A 149 -29.78 -5.99 18.44
N PRO A 150 -30.69 -5.95 17.43
CA PRO A 150 -30.96 -4.74 16.67
C PRO A 150 -32.00 -3.88 17.42
N ASP A 151 -31.54 -2.94 18.24
CA ASP A 151 -32.39 -1.81 18.62
C ASP A 151 -32.45 -0.82 17.44
N GLU A 152 -33.64 -0.65 16.87
CA GLU A 152 -33.97 0.12 15.65
C GLU A 152 -33.84 1.65 15.81
N THR A 153 -33.23 2.14 16.90
CA THR A 153 -33.25 3.58 17.22
C THR A 153 -31.89 4.21 17.53
N GLU A 154 -30.78 3.52 17.31
CA GLU A 154 -29.46 4.10 17.64
C GLU A 154 -28.86 4.90 16.48
N GLU A 155 -28.78 6.21 16.69
CA GLU A 155 -27.97 7.15 15.90
C GLU A 155 -26.56 6.57 15.70
N LEU A 156 -26.19 6.37 14.43
CA LEU A 156 -24.87 5.88 14.02
C LEU A 156 -23.76 6.60 14.81
N PRO A 157 -22.89 5.88 15.54
CA PRO A 157 -21.76 6.49 16.23
C PRO A 157 -20.88 7.21 15.20
N SER A 158 -20.74 8.52 15.34
CA SER A 158 -19.91 9.38 14.47
C SER A 158 -18.41 9.20 14.71
N GLU A 159 -17.96 8.00 15.08
CA GLU A 159 -16.57 7.76 15.43
C GLU A 159 -15.74 7.52 14.16
N LYS A 160 -15.21 8.65 13.66
CA LYS A 160 -14.24 8.81 12.57
C LYS A 160 -14.79 8.59 11.17
N THR A 161 -15.70 9.49 10.80
CA THR A 161 -16.07 9.73 9.41
C THR A 161 -14.81 10.01 8.57
N LEU A 162 -14.82 9.50 7.33
CA LEU A 162 -13.83 9.86 6.31
C LEU A 162 -13.82 11.38 6.13
N ASP A 163 -12.75 12.03 6.58
CA ASP A 163 -12.60 13.47 6.50
C ASP A 163 -11.71 13.83 5.29
N TYR A 164 -12.21 14.71 4.43
CA TYR A 164 -11.44 15.27 3.32
C TYR A 164 -11.07 16.72 3.64
N ASP A 165 -9.77 17.00 3.67
CA ASP A 165 -9.24 18.35 3.85
C ASP A 165 -9.04 19.01 2.46
N ASP A 166 -9.97 19.89 2.09
CA ASP A 166 -9.95 20.64 0.83
C ASP A 166 -8.69 21.51 0.68
N GLU A 167 -8.11 22.00 1.77
CA GLU A 167 -6.94 22.90 1.73
C GLU A 167 -5.65 22.13 1.45
N THR A 168 -5.46 21.00 2.13
CA THR A 168 -4.26 20.16 1.94
C THR A 168 -4.42 19.13 0.82
N MET A 169 -5.64 18.94 0.31
CA MET A 169 -6.00 17.88 -0.65
C MET A 169 -5.63 16.49 -0.13
N GLU A 170 -5.91 16.24 1.14
CA GLU A 170 -5.60 14.98 1.82
C GLU A 170 -6.88 14.32 2.35
N LEU A 171 -6.95 13.00 2.17
CA LEU A 171 -7.99 12.16 2.72
C LEU A 171 -7.51 11.53 4.02
N ILE A 172 -8.21 11.78 5.12
CA ILE A 172 -7.93 11.20 6.43
C ILE A 172 -8.83 9.99 6.61
N LEU A 173 -8.24 8.81 6.72
CA LEU A 173 -8.96 7.56 6.94
C LEU A 173 -9.37 7.38 8.41
N PRO A 174 -10.41 6.58 8.69
CA PRO A 174 -10.79 6.20 10.06
C PRO A 174 -9.64 5.52 10.84
N SER A 175 -8.70 4.90 10.13
CA SER A 175 -7.47 4.34 10.69
C SER A 175 -6.45 5.39 11.17
N GLY A 176 -6.68 6.68 10.88
CA GLY A 176 -5.76 7.80 11.14
C GLY A 176 -4.68 7.98 10.06
N ALA A 177 -4.67 7.15 9.01
CA ALA A 177 -3.77 7.32 7.88
C ALA A 177 -4.17 8.53 7.02
N ARG A 178 -3.18 9.26 6.49
CA ARG A 178 -3.39 10.40 5.57
C ARG A 178 -2.99 9.98 4.16
N VAL A 179 -3.91 10.06 3.22
CA VAL A 179 -3.70 9.72 1.80
C VAL A 179 -3.72 11.00 0.97
N GLY A 180 -2.62 11.26 0.25
CA GLY A 180 -2.48 12.46 -0.57
C GLY A 180 -3.13 12.34 -1.95
N HIS A 181 -3.51 13.48 -2.54
CA HIS A 181 -4.12 13.53 -3.86
C HIS A 181 -3.11 13.29 -5.01
N ARG A 182 -3.55 12.62 -6.08
CA ARG A 182 -2.71 12.28 -7.26
C ARG A 182 -2.06 13.50 -7.94
N SER A 183 -2.68 14.67 -7.87
CA SER A 183 -2.13 15.92 -8.43
C SER A 183 -0.83 16.36 -7.77
N LEU A 184 -0.60 15.98 -6.51
CA LEU A 184 0.58 16.35 -5.73
C LEU A 184 1.70 15.30 -5.80
N MET A 185 1.54 14.26 -6.61
CA MET A 185 2.49 13.13 -6.71
C MET A 185 3.93 13.56 -7.07
N ARG A 186 4.09 14.64 -7.85
CA ARG A 186 5.40 15.22 -8.14
C ARG A 186 6.11 15.69 -6.87
N TYR A 187 5.38 16.31 -5.95
CA TYR A 187 5.90 16.80 -4.68
C TYR A 187 6.10 15.67 -3.67
N TYR A 188 5.21 14.68 -3.63
CA TYR A 188 5.39 13.50 -2.77
C TYR A 188 6.62 12.66 -3.15
N LYS A 189 7.02 12.67 -4.43
CA LYS A 189 8.26 12.03 -4.90
C LYS A 189 9.51 12.89 -4.67
N GLN A 190 9.36 14.15 -4.26
CA GLN A 190 10.49 15.05 -4.03
C GLN A 190 11.19 14.69 -2.72
N ARG A 191 12.49 14.39 -2.81
CA ARG A 191 13.34 14.19 -1.65
C ARG A 191 14.10 15.48 -1.39
N PHE A 192 13.70 16.24 -0.38
CA PHE A 192 14.52 17.35 0.09
C PHE A 192 15.79 16.78 0.73
N GLY A 193 16.93 17.42 0.46
CA GLY A 193 18.17 17.06 1.14
C GLY A 193 18.02 17.24 2.65
N LEU A 194 18.72 16.42 3.43
CA LEU A 194 18.80 16.58 4.88
C LEU A 194 19.14 18.04 5.21
N SER A 195 18.36 18.66 6.10
CA SER A 195 18.65 20.01 6.55
C SER A 195 20.08 20.02 7.11
N ARG A 196 20.96 20.81 6.50
CA ARG A 196 22.31 21.01 7.04
C ARG A 196 22.12 21.81 8.32
N ALA A 197 22.00 21.12 9.45
CA ALA A 197 22.14 21.73 10.75
C ALA A 197 23.52 22.38 10.76
N VAL A 198 23.56 23.71 10.70
CA VAL A 198 24.79 24.50 10.82
C VAL A 198 25.23 24.39 12.27
N THR A 199 25.93 23.31 12.58
CA THR A 199 26.55 23.16 13.89
C THR A 199 27.70 24.16 13.96
N VAL A 200 27.73 24.96 15.03
CA VAL A 200 28.85 25.86 15.32
C VAL A 200 30.04 24.99 15.72
N ALA A 201 30.78 24.51 14.73
CA ALA A 201 32.04 23.82 14.96
C ALA A 201 33.00 24.82 15.61
N LYS A 202 33.49 24.52 16.82
CA LYS A 202 34.56 25.29 17.48
C LYS A 202 35.82 25.20 16.59
N ASN A 203 36.01 26.21 15.74
CA ASN A 203 36.98 26.20 14.65
C ASN A 203 38.40 26.50 15.15
N GLN A 204 39.13 25.48 15.63
CA GLN A 204 40.56 25.63 15.91
C GLN A 204 41.41 25.96 14.66
N LYS A 205 40.83 25.81 13.46
CA LYS A 205 41.48 26.10 12.15
C LYS A 205 40.86 27.31 11.43
N ALA A 206 40.21 28.23 12.16
CA ALA A 206 39.58 29.43 11.58
C ALA A 206 40.58 30.28 10.77
N VAL A 207 41.76 30.51 11.35
CA VAL A 207 42.83 31.29 10.74
C VAL A 207 43.30 30.68 9.41
N GLY A 208 43.39 29.35 9.34
CA GLY A 208 43.80 28.64 8.12
C GLY A 208 42.80 28.82 6.97
N ARG A 209 41.50 28.78 7.26
CA ARG A 209 40.46 29.00 6.23
C ARG A 209 40.44 30.45 5.73
N VAL A 210 40.59 31.42 6.63
CA VAL A 210 40.69 32.84 6.28
C VAL A 210 41.93 33.09 5.41
N LEU A 211 43.08 32.48 5.74
CA LEU A 211 44.28 32.55 4.92
C LEU A 211 44.09 31.94 3.53
N GLN A 212 43.31 30.87 3.41
CA GLN A 212 43.02 30.21 2.15
C GLN A 212 42.07 31.06 1.29
N GLN A 213 41.10 31.74 1.91
CA GLN A 213 40.26 32.74 1.25
C GLN A 213 41.08 33.94 0.77
N TYR A 214 41.97 34.48 1.60
CA TYR A 214 42.85 35.58 1.19
C TYR A 214 43.77 35.19 0.04
N ARG A 215 44.33 33.97 0.04
CA ARG A 215 45.11 33.45 -1.10
C ARG A 215 44.27 33.33 -2.36
N ALA A 216 43.03 32.84 -2.26
CA ALA A 216 42.11 32.75 -3.40
C ALA A 216 41.73 34.14 -3.95
N LEU A 217 41.68 35.16 -3.09
CA LEU A 217 41.48 36.56 -3.46
C LEU A 217 42.77 37.26 -3.94
N GLY A 218 43.86 36.52 -4.16
CA GLY A 218 45.10 37.05 -4.72
C GLY A 218 46.07 37.66 -3.69
N TRP A 219 45.79 37.55 -2.39
CA TRP A 219 46.74 37.94 -1.35
C TRP A 219 47.89 36.92 -1.29
N THR A 220 48.99 37.25 -1.96
CA THR A 220 50.29 36.61 -1.73
C THR A 220 51.03 37.50 -0.73
N GLY A 221 51.38 36.94 0.44
CA GLY A 221 51.84 37.74 1.59
C GLY A 221 52.95 38.75 1.28
N SER A 222 53.00 39.82 2.09
CA SER A 222 53.91 40.98 1.98
C SER A 222 55.32 40.65 1.48
N THR A 223 55.72 41.37 0.44
CA THR A 223 57.02 41.33 -0.24
C THR A 223 58.17 41.81 0.65
N GLY A 224 59.34 41.18 0.52
CA GLY A 224 60.67 41.67 0.90
C GLY A 224 60.91 42.02 2.38
N ALA A 225 60.33 43.13 2.85
CA ALA A 225 60.57 43.72 4.17
C ALA A 225 60.13 42.79 5.33
N ALA A 226 59.04 42.04 5.16
CA ALA A 226 58.57 41.10 6.17
C ALA A 226 59.50 39.87 6.34
N LEU A 227 60.28 39.50 5.33
CA LEU A 227 61.28 38.43 5.40
C LEU A 227 62.56 38.89 6.11
N MET A 228 62.98 40.14 5.90
CA MET A 228 64.11 40.75 6.63
C MET A 228 63.80 40.87 8.12
N ASN A 229 62.61 41.39 8.48
CA ASN A 229 62.17 41.47 9.87
C ASN A 229 62.14 40.10 10.58
N LYS A 230 61.82 39.01 9.87
CA LYS A 230 61.85 37.65 10.46
C LYS A 230 63.27 37.18 10.78
N ARG A 231 64.26 37.46 9.92
CA ARG A 231 65.66 37.10 10.17
C ARG A 231 66.23 37.88 11.36
N ASP A 232 65.93 39.18 11.42
CA ASP A 232 66.35 40.04 12.52
C ASP A 232 65.70 39.60 13.85
N MET A 233 64.41 39.26 13.83
CA MET A 233 63.71 38.74 15.01
C MET A 233 64.30 37.42 15.50
N GLN A 234 64.64 36.50 14.60
CA GLN A 234 65.30 35.24 14.95
C GLN A 234 66.70 35.46 15.54
N TYR A 235 67.47 36.41 14.99
CA TYR A 235 68.76 36.79 15.54
C TYR A 235 68.64 37.39 16.95
N VAL A 236 67.70 38.32 17.15
CA VAL A 236 67.40 38.93 18.46
C VAL A 236 66.98 37.87 19.48
N GLN A 237 66.09 36.95 19.11
CA GLN A 237 65.66 35.86 19.99
C GLN A 237 66.82 34.93 20.37
N ARG A 238 67.70 34.59 19.41
CA ARG A 238 68.89 33.77 19.66
C ARG A 238 69.90 34.46 20.57
N MET A 239 70.12 35.76 20.38
CA MET A 239 71.02 36.53 21.25
C MET A 239 70.44 36.68 22.65
N LYS A 240 69.14 36.92 22.76
CA LYS A 240 68.43 36.98 24.05
C LYS A 240 68.51 35.66 24.81
N SER A 241 68.27 34.52 24.15
CA SER A 241 68.35 33.20 24.79
C SER A 241 69.77 32.86 25.23
N LYS A 242 70.78 33.14 24.39
CA LYS A 242 72.20 32.97 24.73
C LYS A 242 72.61 33.83 25.93
N TRP A 243 72.16 35.08 25.97
CA TRP A 243 72.44 35.98 27.09
C TRP A 243 71.74 35.50 28.38
N LEU A 244 70.46 35.12 28.32
CA LEU A 244 69.72 34.55 29.43
C LEU A 244 70.41 33.31 30.02
N LEU A 245 70.85 32.39 29.16
CA LEU A 245 71.59 31.20 29.57
C LEU A 245 72.90 31.59 30.28
N LYS A 246 73.71 32.46 29.67
CA LYS A 246 75.00 32.89 30.21
C LYS A 246 74.84 33.59 31.56
N THR A 247 73.83 34.46 31.68
CA THR A 247 73.48 35.13 32.94
C THR A 247 72.99 34.13 33.99
N GLY A 248 72.11 33.19 33.61
CA GLY A 248 71.63 32.12 34.50
C GLY A 248 72.75 31.22 35.03
N MET A 249 73.67 30.79 34.17
CA MET A 249 74.83 29.97 34.58
C MET A 249 75.76 30.73 35.54
N LYS A 250 75.99 32.02 35.32
CA LYS A 250 76.78 32.86 36.24
C LYS A 250 76.08 33.05 37.59
N ASN A 251 74.75 33.18 37.57
CA ASN A 251 73.95 33.33 38.78
C ASN A 251 74.08 32.15 39.76
N ASN A 252 74.38 30.94 39.27
CA ASN A 252 74.61 29.79 40.15
C ASN A 252 75.73 30.03 41.18
N ALA A 253 76.79 30.73 40.80
CA ALA A 253 77.88 31.08 41.71
C ALA A 253 77.69 32.46 42.36
N THR A 254 77.22 33.45 41.60
CA THR A 254 77.14 34.83 42.11
C THR A 254 75.96 35.08 43.05
N LYS A 255 74.85 34.33 42.93
CA LYS A 255 73.66 34.50 43.77
C LYS A 255 73.61 33.57 44.98
N GLN A 256 74.39 32.49 44.98
CA GLN A 256 74.40 31.50 46.05
C GLN A 256 75.55 31.74 47.05
N MET A 257 75.74 32.99 47.51
CA MET A 257 76.86 33.36 48.39
C MET A 257 76.83 32.70 49.78
N HIS A 258 75.64 32.33 50.26
CA HIS A 258 75.44 31.66 51.54
C HIS A 258 74.79 30.27 51.35
N PHE A 259 75.22 29.54 50.32
CA PHE A 259 74.74 28.19 50.06
C PHE A 259 75.13 27.23 51.20
N ARG A 260 74.15 26.50 51.75
CA ARG A 260 74.36 25.49 52.79
C ARG A 260 74.17 24.09 52.19
N ALA A 261 75.21 23.27 52.21
CA ALA A 261 75.13 21.87 51.80
C ALA A 261 74.24 21.06 52.77
N GLN A 262 73.37 20.20 52.22
CA GLN A 262 72.42 19.41 53.02
C GLN A 262 73.03 18.12 53.57
N VAL A 263 74.03 17.56 52.88
CA VAL A 263 74.78 16.37 53.31
C VAL A 263 76.19 16.83 53.66
N MET A 264 76.58 16.62 54.91
CA MET A 264 77.95 16.84 55.39
C MET A 264 78.62 15.47 55.43
N PHE A 265 79.73 15.31 54.72
CA PHE A 265 80.60 14.13 54.80
C PHE A 265 81.62 14.28 55.92
#